data_AF-A0A0C2Z045-F1
#
_entry.id   AF-A0A0C2Z045-F1
#
_cell.length_a   1.000
_cell.length_b   1.000
_cell.length_c   1.000
_cell.angle_alpha   90.00
_cell.angle_beta   90.00
_cell.angle_gamma   90.00
#
_symmetry.space_group_name_H-M   'P 1'
#
loop_
_entity.id
_entity.type
_entity.pdbx_description
1 polymer ?
#
loop_
_entity_poly.entity_id
_entity_poly.type
_entity_poly.pdbx_seq_one_letter_code
_entity_poly.pdbx_strand_id
1 'polypeptide(L)'
;MRATSKQSIAAARAREAVGRTLSGPVMAKLAELVPDLAWAPKGRELETTLRDCDLLHRCFIAFRTHRADFRPLLLDSRNKPVENDNTPLVCGRTVNQIVAMIVRSAAKRHFRARLDGFPPGRAQRLRSPEGVGWGGMLTWMGERVEESRGRKNKGRGDHLYDAIRRYLLHDWQVPIIAQYARMTPPEVRALGSRILDFRDAADLGAWLDGGADARAMPAQWKVEPVSQPPGSDPVPEPEPEPVAEPVQGAAALPGAGLTRDGRSRLSQVLSDDGRLIRMETVVPLLTTPALKAALGHPGREELRRAARALAGTGSGTVRRLAVDYGLNPEQMTAMLAKSALLLPPAVYEKMFGRKGELLLILALIGRAKAAGLDADASPAAFAAFMEDLFGRFAR
;
A
#
# COMPACT_ATOMS: atom_id res chain seq x y z
N MET A 1 -31.42 -5.46 26.21
CA MET A 1 -30.14 -5.91 25.59
C MET A 1 -30.19 -6.22 24.08
N ARG A 2 -31.33 -6.20 23.35
CA ARG A 2 -31.39 -6.53 21.90
C ARG A 2 -31.13 -5.37 20.91
N ALA A 3 -31.19 -4.11 21.34
CA ALA A 3 -31.06 -2.94 20.45
C ALA A 3 -29.60 -2.64 20.03
N THR A 4 -28.63 -2.87 20.91
CA THR A 4 -27.21 -2.62 20.67
C THR A 4 -26.61 -3.52 19.57
N SER A 5 -27.15 -4.74 19.40
CA SER A 5 -26.71 -5.68 18.36
C SER A 5 -27.11 -5.23 16.94
N LYS A 6 -28.34 -4.74 16.75
CA LYS A 6 -28.82 -4.29 15.43
C LYS A 6 -28.08 -3.05 14.93
N GLN A 7 -27.75 -2.11 15.83
CA GLN A 7 -27.01 -0.90 15.49
C GLN A 7 -25.56 -1.20 15.06
N SER A 8 -24.93 -2.22 15.64
CA SER A 8 -23.57 -2.62 15.26
C SER A 8 -23.52 -3.24 13.86
N ILE A 9 -24.52 -4.06 13.50
CA ILE A 9 -24.64 -4.69 12.18
C ILE A 9 -24.91 -3.65 11.09
N ALA A 10 -25.83 -2.72 11.32
CA ALA A 10 -26.11 -1.62 10.39
C ALA A 10 -24.87 -0.75 10.16
N ALA A 11 -24.14 -0.41 11.23
CA ALA A 11 -22.90 0.35 11.14
C ALA A 11 -21.79 -0.41 10.38
N ALA A 12 -21.69 -1.73 10.53
CA ALA A 12 -20.75 -2.57 9.78
C ALA A 12 -21.07 -2.59 8.28
N ARG A 13 -22.34 -2.81 7.93
CA ARG A 13 -22.82 -2.78 6.54
C ARG A 13 -22.58 -1.42 5.87
N ALA A 14 -22.84 -0.32 6.59
CA ALA A 14 -22.57 1.02 6.10
C ALA A 14 -21.07 1.24 5.81
N ARG A 15 -20.17 0.77 6.70
CA ARG A 15 -18.71 0.86 6.47
C ARG A 15 -18.28 0.03 5.26
N GLU A 16 -18.83 -1.17 5.09
CA GLU A 16 -18.53 -2.02 3.94
C GLU A 16 -19.03 -1.42 2.62
N ALA A 17 -20.24 -0.82 2.62
CA ALA A 17 -20.77 -0.10 1.48
C ALA A 17 -19.86 1.09 1.10
N VAL A 18 -19.48 1.92 2.08
CA VAL A 18 -18.54 3.03 1.86
C VAL A 18 -17.21 2.50 1.32
N GLY A 19 -16.64 1.44 1.89
CA GLY A 19 -15.40 0.84 1.43
C GLY A 19 -15.46 0.38 -0.04
N ARG A 20 -16.55 -0.29 -0.44
CA ARG A 20 -16.76 -0.73 -1.83
C ARG A 20 -16.89 0.44 -2.80
N THR A 21 -17.67 1.46 -2.43
CA THR A 21 -17.86 2.66 -3.27
C THR A 21 -16.55 3.44 -3.43
N LEU A 22 -15.79 3.58 -2.33
CA LEU A 22 -14.47 4.24 -2.36
C LEU A 22 -13.49 3.46 -3.23
N SER A 23 -13.34 2.15 -3.04
CA SER A 23 -12.39 1.33 -3.82
C SER A 23 -12.80 1.09 -5.27
N GLY A 24 -14.05 1.38 -5.65
CA GLY A 24 -14.55 1.16 -7.01
C GLY A 24 -14.81 2.47 -7.75
N PRO A 25 -16.08 2.91 -7.86
CA PRO A 25 -16.46 4.02 -8.74
C PRO A 25 -15.78 5.35 -8.38
N VAL A 26 -15.55 5.63 -7.09
CA VAL A 26 -14.88 6.89 -6.68
C VAL A 26 -13.43 6.89 -7.13
N MET A 27 -12.68 5.79 -6.92
CA MET A 27 -11.29 5.70 -7.37
C MET A 27 -11.16 5.66 -8.89
N ALA A 28 -12.11 5.04 -9.59
CA ALA A 28 -12.16 5.08 -11.05
C ALA A 28 -12.28 6.53 -11.54
N LYS A 29 -13.19 7.32 -10.95
CA LYS A 29 -13.37 8.73 -11.32
C LYS A 29 -12.16 9.59 -10.92
N LEU A 30 -11.59 9.38 -9.74
CA LEU A 30 -10.39 10.09 -9.30
C LEU A 30 -9.17 9.78 -10.17
N ALA A 31 -9.05 8.57 -10.71
CA ALA A 31 -7.95 8.20 -11.60
C ALA A 31 -8.00 8.95 -12.95
N GLU A 32 -9.18 9.44 -13.37
CA GLU A 32 -9.31 10.33 -14.54
C GLU A 32 -8.81 11.75 -14.23
N LEU A 33 -8.99 12.22 -12.99
CA LEU A 33 -8.74 13.60 -12.57
C LEU A 33 -7.33 13.81 -11.97
N VAL A 34 -6.74 12.76 -11.39
CA VAL A 34 -5.45 12.81 -10.68
C VAL A 34 -4.48 11.85 -11.37
N PRO A 35 -3.59 12.34 -12.26
CA PRO A 35 -2.68 11.49 -13.04
C PRO A 35 -1.81 10.57 -12.20
N ASP A 36 -1.44 10.99 -10.99
CA ASP A 36 -0.62 10.21 -10.06
C ASP A 36 -1.30 8.88 -9.65
N LEU A 37 -2.64 8.83 -9.63
CA LEU A 37 -3.37 7.60 -9.35
C LEU A 37 -3.25 6.57 -10.47
N ALA A 38 -2.95 6.98 -11.71
CA ALA A 38 -2.76 6.05 -12.82
C ALA A 38 -1.55 5.10 -12.59
N TRP A 39 -0.59 5.54 -11.77
CA TRP A 39 0.57 4.73 -11.38
C TRP A 39 0.29 3.77 -10.22
N ALA A 40 -0.83 3.93 -9.52
CA ALA A 40 -1.20 3.04 -8.43
C ALA A 40 -1.54 1.64 -8.98
N PRO A 41 -1.14 0.55 -8.29
CA PRO A 41 -1.50 -0.80 -8.72
C PRO A 41 -3.01 -0.98 -8.78
N LYS A 42 -3.52 -1.48 -9.92
CA LYS A 42 -4.96 -1.71 -10.11
C LYS A 42 -5.55 -2.58 -8.99
N GLY A 43 -6.65 -2.14 -8.40
CA GLY A 43 -7.30 -2.76 -7.23
C GLY A 43 -6.65 -2.45 -5.87
N ARG A 44 -5.63 -1.59 -5.83
CA ARG A 44 -4.98 -1.08 -4.60
C ARG A 44 -4.87 0.44 -4.59
N GLU A 45 -5.63 1.14 -5.42
CA GLU A 45 -5.65 2.58 -5.56
C GLU A 45 -5.94 3.22 -4.20
N LEU A 46 -7.08 2.88 -3.58
CA LEU A 46 -7.47 3.39 -2.26
C LEU A 46 -6.40 3.11 -1.19
N GLU A 47 -5.80 1.91 -1.19
CA GLU A 47 -4.77 1.58 -0.20
C GLU A 47 -3.50 2.41 -0.41
N THR A 48 -3.11 2.64 -1.66
CA THR A 48 -1.96 3.46 -2.03
C THR A 48 -2.20 4.91 -1.64
N THR A 49 -3.37 5.46 -1.99
CA THR A 49 -3.81 6.80 -1.58
C THR A 49 -3.82 6.96 -0.06
N LEU A 50 -4.33 5.99 0.70
CA LEU A 50 -4.36 6.09 2.17
C LEU A 50 -2.97 6.00 2.83
N ARG A 51 -1.92 5.59 2.11
CA ARG A 51 -0.54 5.54 2.60
C ARG A 51 0.23 6.82 2.30
N ASP A 52 -0.14 7.53 1.25
CA ASP A 52 0.49 8.77 0.79
C ASP A 52 -0.45 9.96 1.07
N CYS A 53 -0.09 10.77 2.07
CA CYS A 53 -0.92 11.89 2.49
C CYS A 53 -0.99 12.98 1.40
N ASP A 54 0.07 13.18 0.62
CA ASP A 54 0.09 14.21 -0.43
C ASP A 54 -0.82 13.80 -1.58
N LEU A 55 -0.75 12.53 -2.00
CA LEU A 55 -1.66 11.97 -3.00
C LEU A 55 -3.11 12.02 -2.52
N LEU A 56 -3.38 11.68 -1.26
CA LEU A 56 -4.72 11.78 -0.69
C LEU A 56 -5.24 13.22 -0.66
N HIS A 57 -4.40 14.19 -0.33
CA HIS A 57 -4.77 15.60 -0.35
C HIS A 57 -5.14 16.06 -1.76
N ARG A 58 -4.33 15.70 -2.77
CA ARG A 58 -4.66 15.96 -4.19
C ARG A 58 -5.99 15.33 -4.60
N CYS A 59 -6.29 14.12 -4.13
CA CYS A 59 -7.59 13.48 -4.37
C CYS A 59 -8.76 14.26 -3.75
N PHE A 60 -8.58 14.82 -2.54
CA PHE A 60 -9.60 15.68 -1.93
C PHE A 60 -9.78 16.98 -2.70
N ILE A 61 -8.69 17.64 -3.13
CA ILE A 61 -8.77 18.83 -3.99
C ILE A 61 -9.55 18.50 -5.27
N ALA A 62 -9.20 17.43 -5.98
CA ALA A 62 -9.91 17.01 -7.19
C ALA A 62 -11.41 16.75 -6.93
N PHE A 63 -11.75 16.08 -5.83
CA PHE A 63 -13.15 15.86 -5.44
C PHE A 63 -13.91 17.17 -5.18
N ARG A 64 -13.27 18.15 -4.52
CA ARG A 64 -13.88 19.45 -4.23
C ARG A 64 -14.08 20.28 -5.50
N THR A 65 -13.04 20.34 -6.35
CA THR A 65 -13.06 21.09 -7.61
C THR A 65 -14.05 20.51 -8.61
N HIS A 66 -14.09 19.18 -8.75
CA HIS A 66 -14.92 18.48 -9.72
C HIS A 66 -16.15 17.83 -9.08
N ARG A 67 -16.71 18.44 -8.02
CA ARG A 67 -17.83 17.86 -7.25
C ARG A 67 -19.01 17.43 -8.12
N ALA A 68 -19.32 18.21 -9.16
CA ALA A 68 -20.41 17.92 -10.10
C ALA A 68 -20.26 16.54 -10.75
N ASP A 69 -19.04 16.11 -11.04
CA ASP A 69 -18.73 14.82 -11.67
C ASP A 69 -18.99 13.63 -10.73
N PHE A 70 -18.97 13.87 -9.42
CA PHE A 70 -19.26 12.87 -8.39
C PHE A 70 -20.76 12.84 -8.01
N ARG A 71 -21.58 13.75 -8.53
CA ARG A 71 -23.01 13.86 -8.21
C ARG A 71 -23.79 12.54 -8.37
N PRO A 72 -23.53 11.67 -9.39
CA PRO A 72 -24.19 10.36 -9.49
C PRO A 72 -23.88 9.39 -8.34
N LEU A 73 -22.77 9.62 -7.62
CA LEU A 73 -22.33 8.80 -6.48
C LEU A 73 -22.82 9.36 -5.13
N LEU A 74 -23.25 10.62 -5.12
CA LEU A 74 -23.70 11.34 -3.92
C LEU A 74 -25.22 11.35 -3.86
N LEU A 75 -25.84 10.19 -3.66
CA LEU A 75 -27.29 10.05 -3.60
C LEU A 75 -27.80 9.94 -2.16
N ASP A 76 -28.96 10.53 -1.86
CA ASP A 76 -29.68 10.37 -0.58
C ASP A 76 -30.50 9.07 -0.54
N SER A 77 -31.18 8.79 0.57
CA SER A 77 -32.03 7.60 0.71
C SER A 77 -33.23 7.54 -0.27
N ARG A 78 -33.53 8.63 -0.98
CA ARG A 78 -34.57 8.75 -2.00
C ARG A 78 -33.99 8.73 -3.43
N ASN A 79 -32.71 8.37 -3.58
CA ASN A 79 -31.96 8.41 -4.84
C ASN A 79 -31.89 9.80 -5.49
N LYS A 80 -31.99 10.87 -4.70
CA LYS A 80 -31.78 12.23 -5.19
C LYS A 80 -30.34 12.67 -4.95
N PRO A 81 -29.71 13.39 -5.89
CA PRO A 81 -28.38 13.94 -5.68
C PRO A 81 -28.32 14.88 -4.48
N VAL A 82 -27.24 14.76 -3.71
CA VAL A 82 -26.98 15.52 -2.50
C VAL A 82 -25.96 16.61 -2.77
N GLU A 83 -26.40 17.87 -2.64
CA GLU A 83 -25.51 19.03 -2.79
C GLU A 83 -24.78 19.36 -1.47
N ASN A 84 -25.44 19.18 -0.31
CA ASN A 84 -24.88 19.52 1.01
C ASN A 84 -24.16 18.33 1.67
N ASP A 85 -22.91 18.52 2.10
CA ASP A 85 -22.08 17.49 2.74
C ASP A 85 -22.57 16.99 4.11
N ASN A 86 -23.55 17.66 4.71
CA ASN A 86 -24.19 17.26 5.95
C ASN A 86 -25.46 16.42 5.74
N THR A 87 -25.94 16.29 4.50
CA THR A 87 -27.10 15.46 4.20
C THR A 87 -26.67 13.98 4.14
N PRO A 88 -27.42 13.06 4.78
CA PRO A 88 -27.12 11.63 4.73
C PRO A 88 -27.27 11.05 3.32
N LEU A 89 -26.28 10.28 2.89
CA LEU A 89 -26.31 9.49 1.65
C LEU A 89 -27.13 8.19 1.84
N VAL A 90 -27.34 7.43 0.76
CA VAL A 90 -27.97 6.09 0.76
C VAL A 90 -27.40 5.18 1.86
N CYS A 91 -26.09 5.26 2.12
CA CYS A 91 -25.43 4.45 3.14
C CYS A 91 -25.67 4.91 4.60
N GLY A 92 -26.48 5.95 4.82
CA GLY A 92 -26.79 6.53 6.12
C GLY A 92 -25.66 7.37 6.72
N ARG A 93 -24.64 7.72 5.93
CA ARG A 93 -23.51 8.58 6.32
C ARG A 93 -23.51 9.84 5.50
N THR A 94 -23.07 10.94 6.09
CA THR A 94 -22.86 12.20 5.36
C THR A 94 -21.49 12.21 4.71
N VAL A 95 -21.27 13.08 3.71
CA VAL A 95 -19.96 13.23 3.07
C VAL A 95 -18.89 13.63 4.10
N ASN A 96 -19.21 14.58 5.00
CA ASN A 96 -18.30 14.98 6.07
C ASN A 96 -17.90 13.82 6.99
N GLN A 97 -18.83 12.91 7.29
CA GLN A 97 -18.51 11.70 8.08
C GLN A 97 -17.58 10.75 7.32
N ILE A 98 -17.78 10.60 6.00
CA ILE A 98 -16.92 9.76 5.14
C ILE A 98 -15.52 10.38 5.04
N VAL A 99 -15.41 11.69 4.84
CA VAL A 99 -14.13 12.43 4.86
C VAL A 99 -13.40 12.18 6.18
N ALA A 100 -14.07 12.38 7.33
CA ALA A 100 -13.48 12.11 8.63
C ALA A 100 -13.00 10.65 8.77
N MET A 101 -13.75 9.68 8.23
CA MET A 101 -13.33 8.27 8.22
C MET A 101 -12.07 8.03 7.39
N ILE A 102 -11.96 8.66 6.22
CA ILE A 102 -10.79 8.56 5.33
C ILE A 102 -9.57 9.18 6.01
N VAL A 103 -9.69 10.41 6.53
CA VAL A 103 -8.63 11.13 7.24
C VAL A 103 -8.13 10.34 8.45
N ARG A 104 -9.04 9.79 9.27
CA ARG A 104 -8.69 8.91 10.39
C ARG A 104 -7.96 7.65 9.94
N SER A 105 -8.37 7.07 8.82
CA SER A 105 -7.74 5.86 8.27
C SER A 105 -6.32 6.15 7.77
N ALA A 106 -6.11 7.27 7.08
CA ALA A 106 -4.80 7.72 6.63
C ALA A 106 -3.88 8.04 7.82
N ALA A 107 -4.35 8.85 8.76
CA ALA A 107 -3.61 9.21 9.97
C ALA A 107 -3.20 7.97 10.78
N LYS A 108 -4.13 7.03 11.01
CA LYS A 108 -3.83 5.79 11.72
C LYS A 108 -2.72 4.98 11.03
N ARG A 109 -2.76 4.87 9.69
CA ARG A 109 -1.72 4.17 8.93
C ARG A 109 -0.39 4.90 9.03
N HIS A 110 -0.39 6.22 8.90
CA HIS A 110 0.79 7.06 8.97
C HIS A 110 1.45 6.98 10.36
N PHE A 111 0.69 7.13 11.44
CA PHE A 111 1.23 7.05 12.82
C PHE A 111 1.83 5.70 13.12
N ARG A 112 1.19 4.60 12.68
CA ARG A 112 1.77 3.26 12.83
C ARG A 112 3.06 3.12 12.05
N ALA A 113 3.08 3.53 10.78
CA ALA A 113 4.27 3.45 9.95
C ALA A 113 5.45 4.25 10.53
N ARG A 114 5.18 5.42 11.10
CA ARG A 114 6.22 6.34 11.60
C ARG A 114 6.65 6.08 13.05
N LEU A 115 5.73 5.77 13.96
CA LEU A 115 6.01 5.66 15.41
C LEU A 115 6.23 4.25 15.90
N ASP A 116 5.56 3.27 15.30
CA ASP A 116 5.80 1.86 15.60
C ASP A 116 6.96 1.29 14.76
N GLY A 117 7.49 2.14 13.86
CA GLY A 117 8.34 1.74 12.75
C GLY A 117 7.60 0.80 11.79
N PHE A 118 8.29 0.43 10.70
CA PHE A 118 8.05 -0.92 10.19
C PHE A 118 8.41 -1.87 11.33
N PRO A 119 7.51 -2.73 11.81
CA PRO A 119 7.67 -3.43 13.10
C PRO A 119 9.11 -3.96 13.24
N PRO A 120 9.94 -3.33 14.10
CA PRO A 120 11.29 -3.80 14.32
C PRO A 120 11.14 -5.16 14.97
N GLY A 121 11.69 -6.16 14.31
CA GLY A 121 11.43 -7.55 14.63
C GLY A 121 10.45 -8.26 13.73
N ARG A 122 10.05 -7.76 12.56
CA ARG A 122 9.58 -8.70 11.52
C ARG A 122 10.75 -9.57 11.03
N ALA A 123 11.92 -8.98 10.79
CA ALA A 123 13.16 -9.72 10.52
C ALA A 123 13.70 -10.49 11.76
N GLN A 124 13.51 -9.96 12.97
CA GLN A 124 13.98 -10.60 14.22
C GLN A 124 13.02 -11.68 14.75
N ARG A 125 11.70 -11.56 14.49
CA ARG A 125 10.72 -12.65 14.68
C ARG A 125 10.70 -13.64 13.50
N LEU A 126 11.52 -13.38 12.48
CA LEU A 126 11.92 -14.31 11.42
C LEU A 126 13.31 -14.91 11.70
N ARG A 127 13.97 -14.60 12.83
CA ARG A 127 14.99 -15.51 13.36
C ARG A 127 14.23 -16.77 13.75
N SER A 128 14.28 -17.77 12.87
CA SER A 128 13.90 -19.13 13.21
C SER A 128 14.63 -19.48 14.51
N PRO A 129 14.00 -20.21 15.45
CA PRO A 129 14.77 -20.88 16.47
C PRO A 129 15.81 -21.73 15.74
N GLU A 130 17.09 -21.48 16.00
CA GLU A 130 18.18 -22.27 15.41
C GLU A 130 17.90 -23.75 15.74
N GLY A 131 17.73 -24.57 14.71
CA GLY A 131 17.43 -26.00 14.84
C GLY A 131 15.98 -26.43 14.53
N VAL A 132 15.03 -25.52 14.28
CA VAL A 132 13.67 -25.93 13.91
C VAL A 132 13.56 -26.09 12.39
N GLY A 133 13.50 -27.34 11.94
CA GLY A 133 13.20 -27.68 10.55
C GLY A 133 11.86 -27.07 10.12
N TRP A 134 11.66 -26.85 8.82
CA TRP A 134 10.47 -26.22 8.24
C TRP A 134 9.11 -26.85 8.64
N GLY A 135 9.11 -28.03 9.29
CA GLY A 135 7.91 -28.69 9.82
C GLY A 135 7.43 -28.00 11.10
N GLY A 136 8.35 -27.72 12.01
CA GLY A 136 8.06 -26.92 13.21
C GLY A 136 7.77 -25.45 12.89
N MET A 137 8.28 -24.92 11.77
CA MET A 137 7.94 -23.58 11.29
C MET A 137 6.46 -23.47 10.88
N LEU A 138 5.83 -24.54 10.37
CA LEU A 138 4.40 -24.56 10.04
C LEU A 138 3.52 -24.74 11.28
N THR A 139 3.93 -25.57 12.25
CA THR A 139 3.23 -25.71 13.54
C THR A 139 3.24 -24.39 14.32
N TRP A 140 4.40 -23.72 14.38
CA TRP A 140 4.56 -22.38 14.96
C TRP A 140 3.75 -21.30 14.22
N MET A 141 3.56 -21.42 12.90
CA MET A 141 2.66 -20.53 12.16
C MET A 141 1.17 -20.81 12.43
N GLY A 142 0.79 -22.08 12.65
CA GLY A 142 -0.55 -22.47 13.09
C GLY A 142 -0.88 -21.88 14.46
N GLU A 143 0.04 -21.99 15.41
CA GLU A 143 -0.08 -21.39 16.76
C GLU A 143 -0.14 -19.86 16.70
N ARG A 144 0.61 -19.20 15.81
CA ARG A 144 0.54 -17.73 15.64
C ARG A 144 -0.75 -17.21 15.01
N VAL A 145 -1.49 -18.01 14.25
CA VAL A 145 -2.82 -17.62 13.73
C VAL A 145 -3.84 -17.57 14.86
N GLU A 146 -3.73 -18.47 15.84
CA GLU A 146 -4.47 -18.42 17.10
C GLU A 146 -4.00 -17.25 17.98
N GLU A 147 -2.68 -17.04 18.11
CA GLU A 147 -2.10 -15.97 18.93
C GLU A 147 -2.38 -14.54 18.39
N SER A 148 -2.53 -14.38 17.07
CA SER A 148 -2.93 -13.11 16.41
C SER A 148 -4.36 -12.66 16.75
N ARG A 149 -5.19 -13.59 17.27
CA ARG A 149 -6.50 -13.26 17.86
C ARG A 149 -6.38 -12.83 19.34
N GLY A 150 -5.25 -13.08 19.97
CA GLY A 150 -4.86 -12.50 21.25
C GLY A 150 -4.56 -11.01 21.10
N ARG A 151 -5.11 -10.19 22.00
CA ARG A 151 -5.04 -8.72 22.05
C ARG A 151 -3.73 -8.17 21.43
N LYS A 152 -3.84 -7.55 20.24
CA LYS A 152 -2.75 -6.76 19.67
C LYS A 152 -2.37 -5.67 20.67
N ASN A 153 -1.20 -5.81 21.30
CA ASN A 153 -0.61 -4.73 22.08
C ASN A 153 -0.63 -3.47 21.22
N LYS A 154 -1.37 -2.44 21.68
CA LYS A 154 -1.48 -1.17 20.95
C LYS A 154 -0.09 -0.56 20.86
N GLY A 155 0.35 -0.25 19.65
CA GLY A 155 1.61 0.45 19.42
C GLY A 155 1.55 1.91 19.87
N ARG A 156 2.69 2.60 19.90
CA ARG A 156 2.79 4.06 20.10
C ARG A 156 1.90 4.79 19.09
N GLY A 157 1.87 4.34 17.84
CA GLY A 157 1.01 4.89 16.79
C GLY A 157 -0.48 4.76 17.11
N ASP A 158 -0.90 3.64 17.71
CA ASP A 158 -2.29 3.44 18.14
C ASP A 158 -2.66 4.33 19.35
N HIS A 159 -1.72 4.55 20.28
CA HIS A 159 -1.93 5.45 21.41
C HIS A 159 -2.09 6.90 20.97
N LEU A 160 -1.25 7.37 20.04
CA LEU A 160 -1.39 8.71 19.46
C LEU A 160 -2.72 8.83 18.69
N TYR A 161 -3.05 7.83 17.86
CA TYR A 161 -4.30 7.80 17.13
C TYR A 161 -5.51 7.89 18.07
N ASP A 162 -5.54 7.11 19.16
CA ASP A 162 -6.66 7.15 20.11
C ASP A 162 -6.79 8.52 20.81
N ALA A 163 -5.69 9.24 21.03
CA ALA A 163 -5.71 10.59 21.59
C ALA A 163 -6.25 11.63 20.59
N ILE A 164 -5.88 11.55 19.30
CA ILE A 164 -6.20 12.59 18.31
C ILE A 164 -7.45 12.32 17.47
N ARG A 165 -7.90 11.06 17.35
CA ARG A 165 -8.97 10.66 16.40
C ARG A 165 -10.27 11.47 16.48
N ARG A 166 -10.58 12.06 17.63
CA ARG A 166 -11.80 12.89 17.82
C ARG A 166 -11.73 14.22 17.07
N TYR A 167 -10.52 14.69 16.77
CA TYR A 167 -10.26 15.94 16.06
C TYR A 167 -9.93 15.73 14.57
N LEU A 168 -9.72 14.50 14.12
CA LEU A 168 -9.54 14.19 12.70
C LEU A 168 -10.91 14.14 12.00
N LEU A 169 -11.33 15.29 11.48
CA LEU A 169 -12.67 15.55 10.96
C LEU A 169 -12.69 16.06 9.52
N HIS A 170 -11.63 16.73 9.08
CA HIS A 170 -11.66 17.51 7.84
C HIS A 170 -10.51 17.14 6.90
N ASP A 171 -10.75 17.33 5.60
CA ASP A 171 -9.82 17.03 4.52
C ASP A 171 -8.57 17.93 4.52
N TRP A 172 -8.69 19.18 4.95
CA TRP A 172 -7.53 20.09 5.10
C TRP A 172 -6.49 19.59 6.12
N GLN A 173 -6.85 18.65 7.00
CA GLN A 173 -5.92 18.10 7.99
C GLN A 173 -4.95 17.08 7.40
N VAL A 174 -5.20 16.57 6.19
CA VAL A 174 -4.38 15.52 5.56
C VAL A 174 -2.90 15.92 5.44
N PRO A 175 -2.52 17.08 4.89
CA PRO A 175 -1.11 17.50 4.82
C PRO A 175 -0.47 17.69 6.21
N ILE A 176 -1.27 17.94 7.25
CA ILE A 176 -0.80 18.17 8.63
C ILE A 176 -0.53 16.84 9.37
N ILE A 177 -1.01 15.70 8.85
CA ILE A 177 -0.85 14.37 9.49
C ILE A 177 0.60 14.07 9.86
N ALA A 178 1.56 14.43 9.02
CA ALA A 178 2.98 14.20 9.29
C ALA A 178 3.48 14.97 10.53
N GLN A 179 2.95 16.17 10.76
CA GLN A 179 3.26 17.00 11.94
C GLN A 179 2.57 16.46 13.20
N TYR A 180 1.31 16.01 13.09
CA TYR A 180 0.65 15.32 14.20
C TYR A 180 1.45 14.10 14.69
N ALA A 181 2.15 13.40 13.78
CA ALA A 181 2.99 12.26 14.14
C ALA A 181 4.20 12.62 15.01
N ARG A 182 4.60 13.89 15.06
CA ARG A 182 5.68 14.38 15.94
C ARG A 182 5.19 14.63 17.38
N MET A 183 3.87 14.70 17.58
CA MET A 183 3.26 14.96 18.88
C MET A 183 3.20 13.70 19.75
N THR A 184 3.13 13.92 21.05
CA THR A 184 2.87 12.92 22.07
C THR A 184 1.38 12.91 22.47
N PRO A 185 0.84 11.78 22.96
CA PRO A 185 -0.55 11.74 23.43
C PRO A 185 -0.91 12.77 24.52
N PRO A 186 -0.03 13.10 25.49
CA PRO A 186 -0.27 14.18 26.45
C PRO A 186 -0.40 15.56 25.78
N GLU A 187 0.45 15.90 24.80
CA GLU A 187 0.38 17.18 24.07
C GLU A 187 -0.95 17.32 23.32
N VAL A 188 -1.39 16.26 22.63
CA VAL A 188 -2.70 16.25 21.94
C VAL A 188 -3.86 16.45 22.94
N ARG A 189 -3.78 15.84 24.13
CA ARG A 189 -4.81 16.01 25.16
C ARG A 189 -4.79 17.41 25.75
N ALA A 190 -3.62 18.00 25.95
CA ALA A 190 -3.46 19.36 26.45
C ALA A 190 -4.01 20.40 25.47
N LEU A 191 -3.75 20.24 24.16
CA LEU A 191 -4.31 21.12 23.13
C LEU A 191 -5.83 21.01 23.01
N GLY A 192 -6.40 19.84 23.26
CA GLY A 192 -7.84 19.70 23.20
C GLY A 192 -8.39 19.95 21.79
N SER A 193 -9.50 20.68 21.68
CA SER A 193 -10.07 21.14 20.40
C SER A 193 -9.21 22.17 19.68
N ARG A 194 -8.29 22.86 20.36
CA ARG A 194 -7.42 23.89 19.76
C ARG A 194 -6.44 23.33 18.74
N ILE A 195 -6.26 22.02 18.70
CA ILE A 195 -5.52 21.38 17.61
C ILE A 195 -6.14 21.66 16.23
N LEU A 196 -7.42 22.03 16.17
CA LEU A 196 -8.13 22.43 14.95
C LEU A 196 -7.82 23.87 14.50
N ASP A 197 -7.14 24.65 15.35
CA ASP A 197 -6.74 26.03 15.04
C ASP A 197 -5.54 26.04 14.08
N PHE A 198 -4.69 25.01 14.11
CA PHE A 198 -3.57 24.84 13.18
C PHE A 198 -4.08 24.39 11.82
N ARG A 199 -4.31 25.34 10.90
CA ARG A 199 -4.76 25.06 9.53
C ARG A 199 -3.62 24.76 8.56
N ASP A 200 -2.40 25.05 8.97
CA ASP A 200 -1.20 24.85 8.17
C ASP A 200 -0.17 23.94 8.89
N ALA A 201 0.58 23.18 8.10
CA ALA A 201 1.59 22.26 8.62
C ALA A 201 2.83 22.99 9.16
N ALA A 202 3.19 24.14 8.58
CA ALA A 202 4.29 24.97 9.06
C ALA A 202 3.93 25.63 10.39
N ASP A 203 2.69 26.09 10.59
CA ASP A 203 2.24 26.66 11.87
C ASP A 203 2.37 25.66 13.02
N LEU A 204 1.87 24.43 12.82
CA LEU A 204 2.03 23.37 13.81
C LEU A 204 3.50 22.97 13.97
N GLY A 205 4.27 22.94 12.89
CA GLY A 205 5.71 22.68 12.92
C GLY A 205 6.45 23.70 13.79
N ALA A 206 6.24 25.00 13.56
CA ALA A 206 6.83 26.08 14.31
C ALA A 206 6.45 26.02 15.80
N TRP A 207 5.18 25.72 16.12
CA TRP A 207 4.75 25.51 17.50
C TRP A 207 5.45 24.31 18.16
N LEU A 208 5.68 23.22 17.42
CA LEU A 208 6.42 22.06 17.92
C LEU A 208 7.91 22.37 18.13
N ASP A 209 8.50 23.19 17.27
CA ASP A 209 9.93 23.52 17.27
C ASP A 209 10.30 24.59 18.32
N GLY A 210 9.35 25.44 18.73
CA GLY A 210 9.57 26.54 19.67
C GLY A 210 9.96 26.19 21.12
N GLY A 211 10.21 24.92 21.46
CA GLY A 211 10.62 24.50 22.81
C GLY A 211 9.53 24.69 23.88
N ALA A 212 9.84 24.42 25.15
CA ALA A 212 8.84 24.46 26.24
C ALA A 212 8.26 25.88 26.47
N ASP A 213 9.10 26.91 26.30
CA ASP A 213 8.73 28.30 26.57
C ASP A 213 7.87 28.94 25.47
N ALA A 214 8.10 28.61 24.18
CA ALA A 214 7.22 29.06 23.10
C ALA A 214 6.00 28.13 22.86
N ARG A 215 6.00 26.95 23.50
CA ARG A 215 4.78 26.12 23.63
C ARG A 215 3.82 26.66 24.69
N ALA A 216 4.18 27.74 25.39
CA ALA A 216 3.23 28.54 26.14
C ALA A 216 2.16 29.04 25.17
N MET A 217 0.95 28.51 25.32
CA MET A 217 -0.13 28.85 24.39
C MET A 217 -0.39 30.36 24.44
N PRO A 218 -0.42 31.06 23.28
CA PRO A 218 -0.86 32.44 23.27
C PRO A 218 -2.27 32.50 23.87
N ALA A 219 -2.42 33.32 24.91
CA ALA A 219 -3.68 33.48 25.63
C ALA A 219 -4.79 34.04 24.73
N GLN A 220 -4.41 34.72 23.65
CA GLN A 220 -5.30 35.28 22.64
C GLN A 220 -4.62 35.15 21.28
N TRP A 221 -5.09 34.22 20.45
CA TRP A 221 -4.76 34.25 19.02
C TRP A 221 -5.62 35.36 18.41
N LYS A 222 -5.03 36.54 18.18
CA LYS A 222 -5.69 37.57 17.38
C LYS A 222 -5.75 37.03 15.97
N VAL A 223 -6.93 36.59 15.52
CA VAL A 223 -7.20 36.45 14.10
C VAL A 223 -7.08 37.87 13.56
N GLU A 224 -5.97 38.18 12.90
CA GLU A 224 -5.89 39.40 12.11
C GLU A 224 -7.06 39.34 11.13
N PRO A 225 -7.99 40.31 11.18
CA PRO A 225 -9.04 40.36 10.19
C PRO A 225 -8.34 40.45 8.84
N VAL A 226 -8.61 39.46 7.98
CA VAL A 226 -8.21 39.53 6.58
C VAL A 226 -8.79 40.83 6.06
N SER A 227 -7.92 41.83 5.86
CA SER A 227 -8.29 43.09 5.24
C SER A 227 -8.87 42.75 3.88
N GLN A 228 -10.20 42.77 3.76
CA GLN A 228 -10.85 42.80 2.47
C GLN A 228 -10.24 43.99 1.73
N PRO A 229 -9.71 43.80 0.51
CA PRO A 229 -9.23 44.93 -0.27
C PRO A 229 -10.40 45.90 -0.43
N PRO A 230 -10.26 47.18 -0.02
CA PRO A 230 -11.28 48.16 -0.29
C PRO A 230 -11.39 48.34 -1.80
N GLY A 231 -12.62 48.39 -2.29
CA GLY A 231 -13.03 49.08 -3.52
C GLY A 231 -12.16 48.87 -4.75
N SER A 232 -12.66 48.07 -5.68
CA SER A 232 -12.26 48.09 -7.09
C SER A 232 -12.38 49.50 -7.69
N ASP A 233 -11.25 50.21 -7.75
CA ASP A 233 -11.03 51.28 -8.72
C ASP A 233 -10.48 50.69 -10.03
N PRO A 234 -10.76 51.30 -11.19
CA PRO A 234 -10.45 50.73 -12.50
C PRO A 234 -8.95 50.69 -12.77
N VAL A 235 -8.48 49.51 -13.17
CA VAL A 235 -7.11 49.20 -13.60
C VAL A 235 -6.74 50.05 -14.83
N PRO A 236 -5.67 50.86 -14.80
CA PRO A 236 -5.05 51.38 -16.00
C PRO A 236 -4.21 50.30 -16.71
N GLU A 237 -4.21 50.44 -18.02
CA GLU A 237 -3.57 49.66 -19.09
C GLU A 237 -2.11 49.21 -18.78
N PRO A 238 -1.72 47.97 -19.15
CA PRO A 238 -0.42 47.42 -18.77
C PRO A 238 0.72 47.95 -19.66
N GLU A 239 1.77 48.46 -19.03
CA GLU A 239 3.09 48.64 -19.66
C GLU A 239 3.80 47.28 -19.86
N PRO A 240 4.63 47.13 -20.91
CA PRO A 240 5.28 45.86 -21.24
C PRO A 240 6.48 45.56 -20.32
N GLU A 241 6.48 44.37 -19.70
CA GLU A 241 7.61 43.82 -18.94
C GLU A 241 8.81 43.46 -19.85
N PRO A 242 10.05 43.65 -19.37
CA PRO A 242 11.24 43.24 -20.10
C PRO A 242 11.48 41.73 -20.04
N VAL A 243 11.99 41.21 -21.16
CA VAL A 243 12.32 39.81 -21.44
C VAL A 243 13.35 39.27 -20.43
N ALA A 244 12.97 38.22 -19.67
CA ALA A 244 13.88 37.47 -18.82
C ALA A 244 14.60 36.37 -19.60
N GLU A 245 15.93 36.32 -19.47
CA GLU A 245 16.83 35.30 -20.04
C GLU A 245 16.63 33.90 -19.43
N PRO A 246 17.00 32.82 -20.14
CA PRO A 246 16.75 31.46 -19.70
C PRO A 246 17.73 31.03 -18.59
N VAL A 247 17.18 30.72 -17.41
CA VAL A 247 17.91 30.11 -16.30
C VAL A 247 18.26 28.65 -16.66
N GLN A 248 19.51 28.42 -17.04
CA GLN A 248 20.14 27.09 -17.06
C GLN A 248 20.42 26.64 -15.62
N GLY A 249 19.76 25.59 -15.16
CA GLY A 249 20.02 25.07 -13.82
C GLY A 249 19.13 23.94 -13.34
N ALA A 250 18.74 22.98 -14.20
CA ALA A 250 18.11 21.75 -13.74
C ALA A 250 19.20 20.74 -13.32
N ALA A 251 19.60 20.81 -12.05
CA ALA A 251 20.42 19.78 -11.42
C ALA A 251 19.62 18.47 -11.33
N ALA A 252 20.04 17.48 -12.10
CA ALA A 252 19.53 16.13 -12.04
C ALA A 252 19.82 15.50 -10.67
N LEU A 253 18.76 15.07 -9.97
CA LEU A 253 18.89 14.20 -8.80
C LEU A 253 19.27 12.78 -9.26
N PRO A 254 20.20 12.09 -8.56
CA PRO A 254 20.59 10.73 -8.89
C PRO A 254 19.48 9.76 -8.47
N GLY A 255 18.63 9.37 -9.43
CA GLY A 255 17.78 8.20 -9.29
C GLY A 255 18.65 6.95 -9.23
N ALA A 256 18.54 6.16 -8.16
CA ALA A 256 19.16 4.85 -8.07
C ALA A 256 18.78 4.02 -9.30
N GLY A 257 19.78 3.72 -10.14
CA GLY A 257 19.60 3.03 -11.40
C GLY A 257 19.05 1.62 -11.18
N LEU A 258 17.76 1.43 -11.45
CA LEU A 258 17.28 0.11 -11.88
C LEU A 258 17.99 -0.18 -13.19
N THR A 259 18.96 -1.09 -13.15
CA THR A 259 19.73 -1.59 -14.30
C THR A 259 18.78 -1.82 -15.48
N ARG A 260 19.08 -1.18 -16.62
CA ARG A 260 18.31 -1.22 -17.88
C ARG A 260 17.91 -2.65 -18.29
N ASP A 261 18.72 -3.64 -17.90
CA ASP A 261 18.52 -5.07 -18.16
C ASP A 261 17.37 -5.73 -17.39
N GLY A 262 16.94 -5.16 -16.25
CA GLY A 262 15.85 -5.74 -15.47
C GLY A 262 14.49 -5.59 -16.15
N ARG A 263 14.28 -4.50 -16.91
CA ARG A 263 13.01 -4.21 -17.59
C ARG A 263 12.82 -5.08 -18.84
N SER A 264 13.87 -5.36 -19.60
CA SER A 264 13.83 -6.23 -20.78
C SER A 264 13.55 -7.69 -20.40
N ARG A 265 14.01 -8.14 -19.23
CA ARG A 265 13.70 -9.48 -18.70
C ARG A 265 12.23 -9.64 -18.30
N LEU A 266 11.61 -8.58 -17.78
CA LEU A 266 10.20 -8.64 -17.38
C LEU A 266 9.23 -8.77 -18.56
N SER A 267 9.49 -8.09 -19.67
CA SER A 267 8.63 -8.18 -20.86
C SER A 267 8.67 -9.56 -21.52
N GLN A 268 9.78 -10.30 -21.38
CA GLN A 268 9.92 -11.67 -21.87
C GLN A 268 9.12 -12.69 -21.04
N VAL A 269 8.92 -12.41 -19.75
CA VAL A 269 8.37 -13.38 -18.80
C VAL A 269 6.91 -13.09 -18.44
N LEU A 270 6.52 -11.82 -18.38
CA LEU A 270 5.15 -11.44 -18.04
C LEU A 270 4.27 -11.34 -19.31
N SER A 271 2.98 -11.62 -19.14
CA SER A 271 1.95 -11.32 -20.12
C SER A 271 1.91 -9.82 -20.45
N ASP A 272 1.29 -9.45 -21.58
CA ASP A 272 1.22 -8.05 -22.02
C ASP A 272 0.51 -7.12 -21.01
N ASP A 273 -0.41 -7.67 -20.21
CA ASP A 273 -1.07 -6.96 -19.10
C ASP A 273 -0.19 -6.81 -17.84
N GLY A 274 0.98 -7.45 -17.82
CA GLY A 274 1.94 -7.44 -16.72
C GLY A 274 1.45 -8.12 -15.44
N ARG A 275 0.37 -8.92 -15.48
CA ARG A 275 -0.28 -9.50 -14.30
C ARG A 275 0.11 -10.95 -14.04
N LEU A 276 0.39 -11.73 -15.08
CA LEU A 276 0.64 -13.16 -15.02
C LEU A 276 1.93 -13.52 -15.76
N ILE A 277 2.39 -14.75 -15.55
CA ILE A 277 3.46 -15.35 -16.36
C ILE A 277 2.92 -15.61 -17.77
N ARG A 278 3.72 -15.25 -18.78
CA ARG A 278 3.51 -15.56 -20.19
C ARG A 278 3.74 -17.06 -20.42
N MET A 279 2.66 -17.80 -20.67
CA MET A 279 2.76 -19.26 -20.85
C MET A 279 3.46 -19.63 -22.16
N GLU A 280 3.43 -18.75 -23.14
CA GLU A 280 4.14 -18.86 -24.42
C GLU A 280 5.65 -18.93 -24.21
N THR A 281 6.17 -18.29 -23.17
CA THR A 281 7.59 -18.36 -22.80
C THR A 281 7.88 -19.62 -21.97
N VAL A 282 7.01 -19.94 -21.01
CA VAL A 282 7.27 -21.01 -20.03
C VAL A 282 7.06 -22.42 -20.57
N VAL A 283 6.03 -22.64 -21.40
CA VAL A 283 5.72 -23.99 -21.91
C VAL A 283 6.86 -24.58 -22.75
N PRO A 284 7.48 -23.84 -23.70
CA PRO A 284 8.64 -24.34 -24.42
C PRO A 284 9.80 -24.71 -23.49
N LEU A 285 10.08 -23.87 -22.49
CA LEU A 285 11.15 -24.12 -21.52
C LEU A 285 10.93 -25.42 -20.74
N LEU A 286 9.70 -25.68 -20.27
CA LEU A 286 9.33 -26.92 -19.57
C LEU A 286 9.54 -28.19 -20.42
N THR A 287 9.61 -28.06 -21.73
CA THR A 287 9.86 -29.20 -22.64
C THR A 287 11.32 -29.39 -23.02
N THR A 288 12.19 -28.42 -22.68
CA THR A 288 13.63 -28.54 -22.98
C THR A 288 14.25 -29.73 -22.25
N PRO A 289 15.17 -30.49 -22.90
CA PRO A 289 15.81 -31.65 -22.27
C PRO A 289 16.53 -31.30 -20.96
N ALA A 290 17.23 -30.16 -20.94
CA ALA A 290 17.96 -29.69 -19.77
C ALA A 290 17.04 -29.41 -18.58
N LEU A 291 15.91 -28.71 -18.79
CA LEU A 291 14.98 -28.42 -17.71
C LEU A 291 14.21 -29.66 -17.26
N LYS A 292 13.84 -30.56 -18.19
CA LYS A 292 13.22 -31.84 -17.83
C LYS A 292 14.15 -32.69 -16.96
N ALA A 293 15.44 -32.74 -17.30
CA ALA A 293 16.44 -33.44 -16.48
C ALA A 293 16.56 -32.80 -15.09
N ALA A 294 16.65 -31.47 -15.01
CA ALA A 294 16.66 -30.73 -13.73
C ALA A 294 15.43 -30.99 -12.84
N LEU A 295 14.26 -31.19 -13.46
CA LEU A 295 13.02 -31.47 -12.74
C LEU A 295 12.85 -32.94 -12.32
N GLY A 296 13.73 -33.84 -12.76
CA GLY A 296 13.65 -35.29 -12.47
C GLY A 296 12.83 -36.09 -13.49
N HIS A 297 12.81 -35.67 -14.76
CA HIS A 297 12.06 -36.30 -15.84
C HIS A 297 10.55 -36.49 -15.57
N PRO A 298 9.83 -35.42 -15.17
CA PRO A 298 8.40 -35.52 -14.89
C PRO A 298 7.60 -35.99 -16.10
N GLY A 299 6.53 -36.76 -15.83
CA GLY A 299 5.59 -37.21 -16.84
C GLY A 299 4.79 -36.08 -17.47
N ARG A 300 4.08 -36.38 -18.57
CA ARG A 300 3.27 -35.37 -19.30
C ARG A 300 2.20 -34.71 -18.42
N GLU A 301 1.54 -35.48 -17.56
CA GLU A 301 0.51 -34.95 -16.66
C GLU A 301 1.07 -34.05 -15.56
N GLU A 302 2.25 -34.39 -15.04
CA GLU A 302 2.96 -33.60 -14.03
C GLU A 302 3.41 -32.27 -14.60
N LEU A 303 3.97 -32.27 -15.82
CA LEU A 303 4.31 -31.05 -16.55
C LEU A 303 3.07 -30.19 -16.83
N ARG A 304 1.93 -30.78 -17.21
CA ARG A 304 0.66 -30.04 -17.36
C ARG A 304 0.17 -29.44 -16.04
N ARG A 305 0.34 -30.15 -14.93
CA ARG A 305 -0.01 -29.67 -13.58
C ARG A 305 0.88 -28.48 -13.19
N ALA A 306 2.19 -28.62 -13.36
CA ALA A 306 3.15 -27.55 -13.10
C ALA A 306 2.85 -26.32 -13.97
N ALA A 307 2.62 -26.49 -15.28
CA ALA A 307 2.27 -25.40 -16.19
C ALA A 307 1.00 -24.65 -15.74
N ARG A 308 -0.05 -25.38 -15.29
CA ARG A 308 -1.27 -24.76 -14.73
C ARG A 308 -0.99 -23.96 -13.46
N ALA A 309 -0.15 -24.47 -12.57
CA ALA A 309 0.24 -23.74 -11.36
C ALA A 309 1.04 -22.47 -11.71
N LEU A 310 1.98 -22.57 -12.66
CA LEU A 310 2.79 -21.45 -13.12
C LEU A 310 1.94 -20.34 -13.74
N ALA A 311 0.90 -20.69 -14.50
CA ALA A 311 -0.08 -19.73 -15.04
C ALA A 311 -0.81 -18.94 -13.93
N GLY A 312 -0.91 -19.51 -12.72
CA GLY A 312 -1.48 -18.86 -11.54
C GLY A 312 -0.51 -17.98 -10.76
N THR A 313 0.78 -17.97 -11.12
CA THR A 313 1.82 -17.21 -10.41
C THR A 313 1.57 -15.71 -10.54
N GLY A 314 1.62 -14.99 -9.41
CA GLY A 314 1.38 -13.55 -9.40
C GLY A 314 2.56 -12.75 -9.94
N SER A 315 2.28 -11.65 -10.63
CA SER A 315 3.34 -10.74 -11.13
C SER A 315 4.27 -10.21 -10.05
N GLY A 316 3.80 -10.09 -8.80
CA GLY A 316 4.64 -9.71 -7.66
C GLY A 316 5.79 -10.70 -7.43
N THR A 317 5.50 -12.00 -7.46
CA THR A 317 6.48 -13.09 -7.34
C THR A 317 7.49 -13.03 -8.47
N VAL A 318 7.00 -12.96 -9.72
CA VAL A 318 7.81 -12.90 -10.93
C VAL A 318 8.77 -11.71 -10.91
N ARG A 319 8.26 -10.52 -10.54
CA ARG A 319 9.10 -9.31 -10.47
C ARG A 319 10.24 -9.44 -9.49
N ARG A 320 10.01 -10.04 -8.32
CA ARG A 320 11.09 -10.24 -7.33
C ARG A 320 12.11 -11.27 -7.82
N LEU A 321 11.68 -12.35 -8.44
CA LEU A 321 12.60 -13.36 -8.96
C LEU A 321 13.42 -12.83 -10.15
N ALA A 322 12.78 -12.16 -11.11
CA ALA A 322 13.47 -11.67 -12.31
C ALA A 322 14.27 -10.38 -12.09
N VAL A 323 13.76 -9.41 -11.31
CA VAL A 323 14.41 -8.10 -11.13
C VAL A 323 15.27 -8.07 -9.88
N ASP A 324 14.69 -8.36 -8.71
CA ASP A 324 15.42 -8.20 -7.45
C ASP A 324 16.46 -9.31 -7.24
N TYR A 325 16.12 -10.54 -7.64
CA TYR A 325 17.06 -11.65 -7.58
C TYR A 325 17.90 -11.77 -8.86
N GLY A 326 17.38 -11.30 -10.00
CA GLY A 326 18.12 -11.30 -11.25
C GLY A 326 18.07 -12.64 -12.02
N LEU A 327 17.09 -13.50 -11.72
CA LEU A 327 16.96 -14.78 -12.41
C LEU A 327 16.56 -14.60 -13.87
N ASN A 328 17.15 -15.40 -14.75
CA ASN A 328 16.71 -15.52 -16.13
C ASN A 328 15.42 -16.39 -16.22
N PRO A 329 14.72 -16.39 -17.36
CA PRO A 329 13.46 -17.14 -17.52
C PRO A 329 13.60 -18.64 -17.25
N GLU A 330 14.72 -19.26 -17.61
CA GLU A 330 14.95 -20.70 -17.41
C GLU A 330 15.12 -21.05 -15.93
N GLN A 331 15.97 -20.31 -15.21
CA GLN A 331 16.20 -20.48 -13.77
C GLN A 331 14.91 -20.27 -12.98
N MET A 332 14.17 -19.20 -13.29
CA MET A 332 12.90 -18.91 -12.63
C MET A 332 11.87 -20.01 -12.93
N THR A 333 11.81 -20.51 -14.16
CA THR A 333 10.92 -21.62 -14.53
C THR A 333 11.31 -22.90 -13.79
N ALA A 334 12.60 -23.22 -13.67
CA ALA A 334 13.08 -24.37 -12.91
C ALA A 334 12.61 -24.32 -11.45
N MET A 335 12.82 -23.18 -10.81
CA MET A 335 12.48 -22.94 -9.42
C MET A 335 10.96 -23.07 -9.18
N LEU A 336 10.14 -22.39 -10.00
CA LEU A 336 8.69 -22.39 -9.87
C LEU A 336 8.09 -23.75 -10.23
N ALA A 337 8.57 -24.40 -11.29
CA ALA A 337 8.05 -25.69 -11.73
C ALA A 337 8.37 -26.79 -10.73
N LYS A 338 9.61 -26.83 -10.20
CA LYS A 338 9.97 -27.79 -9.16
C LYS A 338 9.14 -27.58 -7.89
N SER A 339 8.91 -26.33 -7.49
CA SER A 339 8.00 -26.01 -6.40
C SER A 339 6.57 -26.50 -6.65
N ALA A 340 6.05 -26.33 -7.87
CA ALA A 340 4.71 -26.77 -8.23
C ALA A 340 4.54 -28.30 -8.27
N LEU A 341 5.63 -29.03 -8.53
CA LEU A 341 5.65 -30.49 -8.48
C LEU A 341 5.69 -31.03 -7.05
N LEU A 342 6.38 -30.32 -6.15
CA LEU A 342 6.59 -30.77 -4.76
C LEU A 342 5.50 -30.31 -3.78
N LEU A 343 4.86 -29.17 -4.04
CA LEU A 343 3.89 -28.58 -3.12
C LEU A 343 2.44 -28.92 -3.50
N PRO A 344 1.55 -29.11 -2.52
CA PRO A 344 0.12 -29.14 -2.77
C PRO A 344 -0.36 -27.83 -3.44
N PRO A 345 -1.35 -27.88 -4.36
CA PRO A 345 -1.77 -26.69 -5.13
C PRO A 345 -2.14 -25.47 -4.27
N ALA A 346 -2.83 -25.68 -3.15
CA ALA A 346 -3.22 -24.60 -2.24
C ALA A 346 -2.02 -23.92 -1.56
N VAL A 347 -0.96 -24.68 -1.25
CA VAL A 347 0.27 -24.15 -0.65
C VAL A 347 1.05 -23.37 -1.70
N TYR A 348 1.16 -23.91 -2.91
CA TYR A 348 1.78 -23.22 -4.02
C TYR A 348 1.09 -21.88 -4.30
N GLU A 349 -0.25 -21.87 -4.38
CA GLU A 349 -1.02 -20.65 -4.65
C GLU A 349 -0.81 -19.59 -3.56
N LYS A 350 -0.76 -20.01 -2.29
CA LYS A 350 -0.49 -19.09 -1.17
C LYS A 350 0.91 -18.49 -1.23
N MET A 351 1.91 -19.25 -1.66
CA MET A 351 3.31 -18.79 -1.73
C MET A 351 3.58 -17.96 -2.98
N PHE A 352 3.26 -18.51 -4.16
CA PHE A 352 3.69 -18.00 -5.46
C PHE A 352 2.54 -17.39 -6.28
N GLY A 353 1.28 -17.70 -5.93
CA GLY A 353 0.09 -17.32 -6.71
C GLY A 353 -0.18 -15.80 -6.78
N ARG A 354 -1.35 -15.42 -7.31
CA ARG A 354 -1.75 -14.01 -7.52
C ARG A 354 -1.71 -13.16 -6.25
N LYS A 355 -2.04 -13.77 -5.11
CA LYS A 355 -1.96 -13.14 -3.77
C LYS A 355 -0.78 -13.70 -2.96
N GLY A 356 0.25 -14.19 -3.66
CA GLY A 356 1.44 -14.79 -3.08
C GLY A 356 2.02 -13.92 -1.98
N GLU A 357 2.36 -14.54 -0.86
CA GLU A 357 2.90 -13.82 0.28
C GLU A 357 4.34 -13.37 -0.02
N LEU A 358 4.50 -12.11 -0.39
CA LEU A 358 5.76 -11.51 -0.84
C LEU A 358 6.95 -11.77 0.10
N LEU A 359 6.68 -11.86 1.40
CA LEU A 359 7.71 -12.13 2.41
C LEU A 359 8.32 -13.53 2.28
N LEU A 360 7.52 -14.52 1.89
CA LEU A 360 8.01 -15.87 1.67
C LEU A 360 8.93 -15.92 0.45
N ILE A 361 8.61 -15.15 -0.60
CA ILE A 361 9.46 -15.02 -1.78
C ILE A 361 10.80 -14.36 -1.43
N LEU A 362 10.78 -13.28 -0.64
CA LEU A 362 12.02 -12.62 -0.20
C LEU A 362 12.87 -13.52 0.71
N ALA A 363 12.24 -14.28 1.61
CA ALA A 363 12.94 -15.25 2.45
C ALA A 363 13.55 -16.39 1.62
N LEU A 364 12.82 -16.86 0.61
CA LEU A 364 13.29 -17.86 -0.34
C LEU A 364 14.52 -17.37 -1.12
N ILE A 365 14.47 -16.13 -1.64
CA ILE A 365 15.60 -15.50 -2.32
C ILE A 365 16.81 -15.38 -1.38
N GLY A 366 16.61 -14.92 -0.14
CA GLY A 366 17.68 -14.81 0.84
C GLY A 366 18.35 -16.15 1.15
N ARG A 367 17.56 -17.23 1.25
CA ARG A 367 18.08 -18.59 1.48
C ARG A 367 18.82 -19.15 0.27
N ALA A 368 18.32 -18.90 -0.94
CA ALA A 368 18.99 -19.31 -2.17
C ALA A 368 20.36 -18.62 -2.30
N LYS A 369 20.43 -17.31 -2.03
CA LYS A 369 21.70 -16.57 -1.95
C LYS A 369 22.65 -17.13 -0.88
N ALA A 370 22.13 -17.45 0.30
CA ALA A 370 22.94 -18.06 1.37
C ALA A 370 23.46 -19.45 1.01
N ALA A 371 22.77 -20.17 0.11
CA ALA A 371 23.23 -21.43 -0.47
C ALA A 371 24.21 -21.25 -1.64
N GLY A 372 24.66 -20.02 -1.91
CA GLY A 372 25.58 -19.71 -3.00
C GLY A 372 24.94 -19.69 -4.39
N LEU A 373 23.60 -19.59 -4.47
CA LEU A 373 22.91 -19.48 -5.75
C LEU A 373 22.76 -18.00 -6.14
N ASP A 374 23.36 -17.65 -7.28
CA ASP A 374 23.28 -16.33 -7.89
C ASP A 374 22.71 -16.41 -9.32
N ALA A 375 22.87 -15.35 -10.12
CA ALA A 375 22.35 -15.28 -11.47
C ALA A 375 23.11 -16.17 -12.47
N ASP A 376 24.29 -16.69 -12.12
CA ASP A 376 25.10 -17.55 -12.98
C ASP A 376 24.89 -19.04 -12.67
N ALA A 377 24.21 -19.35 -11.56
CA ALA A 377 23.86 -20.71 -11.18
C ALA A 377 22.95 -21.40 -12.21
N SER A 378 23.17 -22.70 -12.45
CA SER A 378 22.40 -23.45 -13.44
C SER A 378 20.93 -23.63 -13.01
N PRO A 379 19.97 -23.79 -13.96
CA PRO A 379 18.59 -24.14 -13.63
C PRO A 379 18.46 -25.43 -12.81
N ALA A 380 19.39 -26.38 -13.00
CA ALA A 380 19.46 -27.61 -12.22
C ALA A 380 19.80 -27.35 -10.74
N ALA A 381 20.69 -26.40 -10.45
CA ALA A 381 21.03 -26.03 -9.08
C ALA A 381 19.81 -25.42 -8.35
N PHE A 382 19.03 -24.57 -9.02
CA PHE A 382 17.78 -24.06 -8.47
C PHE A 382 16.74 -25.16 -8.24
N ALA A 383 16.57 -26.09 -9.18
CA ALA A 383 15.65 -27.21 -8.99
C ALA A 383 16.08 -28.11 -7.81
N ALA A 384 17.36 -28.43 -7.68
CA ALA A 384 17.90 -29.19 -6.56
C ALA A 384 17.68 -28.48 -5.21
N PHE A 385 17.88 -27.16 -5.17
CA PHE A 385 17.59 -26.35 -3.99
C PHE A 385 16.10 -26.40 -3.59
N MET A 386 15.19 -26.35 -4.57
CA MET A 386 13.75 -26.49 -4.28
C MET A 386 13.38 -27.90 -3.82
N GLU A 387 14.04 -28.94 -4.34
CA GLU A 387 13.91 -30.32 -3.89
C GLU A 387 14.37 -30.49 -2.44
N ASP A 388 15.52 -29.92 -2.06
CA ASP A 388 15.99 -29.95 -0.68
C ASP A 388 15.01 -29.22 0.27
N LEU A 389 14.49 -28.07 -0.17
CA LEU A 389 13.58 -27.26 0.63
C LEU A 389 12.19 -27.88 0.81
N PHE A 390 11.65 -28.48 -0.26
CA PHE A 390 10.25 -28.91 -0.33
C PHE A 390 10.02 -30.40 -0.55
N GLY A 391 11.06 -31.21 -0.79
CA GLY A 391 10.95 -32.63 -1.12
C GLY A 391 10.21 -33.46 -0.08
N ARG A 392 10.20 -33.01 1.18
CA ARG A 392 9.42 -33.60 2.27
C ARG A 392 7.89 -33.47 2.13
N PHE A 393 7.39 -32.57 1.28
CA PHE A 393 5.96 -32.43 0.99
C PHE A 393 5.48 -33.38 -0.12
N ALA A 394 6.41 -33.96 -0.86
CA ALA A 394 6.11 -34.92 -1.93
C ALA A 394 5.98 -36.37 -1.44
N ARG A 395 6.29 -36.63 -0.16
CA ARG A 395 6.25 -37.96 0.46
C ARG A 395 4.95 -38.22 1.20
#